data_AF-A0A399XXU7-F1
#
_entry.id   AF-A0A399XXU7-F1
#
_cell.length_a   1.000
_cell.length_b   1.000
_cell.length_c   1.000
_cell.angle_alpha   90.00
_cell.angle_beta   90.00
_cell.angle_gamma   90.00
#
_symmetry.space_group_name_H-M   'P 1'
#
loop_
_entity.id
_entity.type
_entity.pdbx_description
1 polymer ?
#
loop_
_entity_poly.entity_id
_entity_poly.type
_entity_poly.pdbx_seq_one_letter_code
_entity_poly.pdbx_strand_id
1 'polypeptide(L)' 'MAIDDESVPPAEGGTCPPSHPVKAVNRSGIYHSTESRWYERSKADICFRDVEAAEAAGFRAPGTTPK' A
#
# COMPACT_ATOMS: atom_id res chain seq x y z
N MET A 1 4.59 -7.70 22.82
CA MET A 1 4.72 -7.78 21.34
C MET A 1 3.36 -7.49 20.73
N ALA A 2 3.11 -6.26 20.27
CA ALA A 2 1.89 -5.93 19.55
C ALA A 2 2.28 -5.84 18.08
N ILE A 3 2.09 -6.94 17.36
CA ILE A 3 2.20 -6.94 15.91
C ILE A 3 0.82 -6.59 15.33
N ASP A 4 0.78 -5.51 14.56
CA ASP A 4 0.19 -5.51 13.21
C ASP A 4 -1.36 -5.51 13.07
N ASP A 5 -2.08 -4.48 13.53
CA ASP A 5 -3.43 -4.12 12.98
C ASP A 5 -3.35 -2.97 11.95
N GLU A 6 -2.16 -2.46 11.63
CA GLU A 6 -2.03 -1.32 10.71
C GLU A 6 -1.89 -1.77 9.25
N SER A 7 -1.38 -2.99 9.05
CA SER A 7 -1.07 -3.55 7.74
C SER A 7 -1.49 -5.01 7.62
N VAL A 8 -2.06 -5.39 6.48
CA VAL A 8 -2.50 -6.75 6.18
C VAL A 8 -1.76 -7.30 4.95
N PRO A 9 -1.51 -8.62 4.90
CA PRO A 9 -0.97 -9.23 3.69
C PRO A 9 -1.98 -9.08 2.53
N PRO A 10 -1.50 -8.84 1.31
CA PRO A 10 -2.35 -8.85 0.13
C PRO A 10 -2.91 -10.24 -0.12
N ALA A 11 -4.07 -10.29 -0.76
CA ALA A 11 -4.64 -11.51 -1.29
C ALA A 11 -3.77 -12.07 -2.43
N GLU A 12 -4.09 -13.30 -2.85
CA GLU A 12 -3.46 -13.94 -3.99
C GLU A 12 -3.48 -13.02 -5.22
N GLY A 13 -2.29 -12.78 -5.79
CA GLY A 13 -2.11 -11.84 -6.89
C GLY A 13 -1.74 -10.41 -6.49
N GLY A 14 -1.56 -10.11 -5.20
CA GLY A 14 -1.12 -8.78 -4.74
C GLY A 14 -2.27 -7.77 -4.61
N THR A 15 -3.49 -8.26 -4.43
CA THR A 15 -4.71 -7.44 -4.29
C THR A 15 -5.01 -7.16 -2.83
N CYS A 16 -5.19 -5.89 -2.48
CA CYS A 16 -5.57 -5.52 -1.13
C CYS A 16 -7.09 -5.52 -0.93
N PRO A 17 -7.56 -5.87 0.28
CA PRO A 17 -8.97 -5.79 0.62
C PRO A 17 -9.44 -4.33 0.65
N PRO A 18 -10.76 -4.07 0.49
CA PRO A 18 -11.31 -2.72 0.56
C PRO A 18 -11.12 -2.04 1.93
N SER A 19 -10.86 -2.82 2.99
CA SER A 19 -10.48 -2.29 4.30
C SER A 19 -9.07 -1.70 4.31
N HIS A 20 -8.20 -2.10 3.38
CA HIS A 20 -6.81 -1.64 3.28
C HIS A 20 -6.51 -1.20 1.84
N PRO A 21 -7.09 -0.07 1.39
CA PRO A 21 -6.98 0.40 0.00
C PRO A 21 -5.58 0.85 -0.42
N VAL A 22 -4.59 0.85 0.49
CA VAL A 22 -3.24 1.33 0.21
C VAL A 22 -2.31 0.14 -0.08
N LYS A 23 -1.99 -0.07 -1.35
CA LYS A 23 -1.09 -1.13 -1.85
C LYS A 23 0.38 -0.73 -1.71
N ALA A 24 1.04 -1.15 -0.63
CA ALA A 24 2.47 -0.94 -0.45
C ALA A 24 3.31 -2.07 -1.07
N VAL A 25 4.38 -1.68 -1.77
CA VAL A 25 5.35 -2.56 -2.40
C VAL A 25 6.65 -2.45 -1.61
N ASN A 26 6.86 -3.39 -0.68
CA ASN A 26 8.05 -3.41 0.19
C ASN A 26 9.34 -3.49 -0.63
N ARG A 27 9.29 -4.18 -1.78
CA ARG A 27 10.42 -4.27 -2.69
C ARG A 27 10.90 -2.91 -3.23
N SER A 28 9.99 -1.95 -3.40
CA SER A 28 10.29 -0.64 -3.99
C SER A 28 10.18 0.52 -2.99
N GLY A 29 9.63 0.27 -1.79
CA GLY A 29 9.39 1.28 -0.77
C GLY A 29 8.32 2.32 -1.17
N ILE A 30 7.39 1.96 -2.06
CA ILE A 30 6.33 2.86 -2.52
C ILE A 30 4.94 2.28 -2.30
N TYR A 31 3.93 3.13 -2.11
CA TYR A 31 2.55 2.72 -1.95
C TYR A 31 1.63 3.24 -3.07
N HIS A 32 0.62 2.48 -3.45
CA HIS A 32 -0.37 2.84 -4.46
C HIS A 32 -1.76 2.88 -3.83
N SER A 33 -2.45 4.02 -3.92
CA SER A 33 -3.86 4.14 -3.53
C SER A 33 -4.79 3.68 -4.66
N THR A 34 -6.09 3.56 -4.35
CA THR A 34 -7.17 3.27 -5.31
C THR A 34 -7.26 4.28 -6.46
N GLU A 35 -6.69 5.47 -6.30
CA GLU A 35 -6.60 6.49 -7.36
C GLU A 35 -5.54 6.16 -8.42
N SER A 36 -4.65 5.19 -8.14
CA SER A 36 -3.64 4.76 -9.10
C SER A 36 -4.27 3.91 -10.20
N ARG A 37 -4.08 4.31 -11.46
CA ARG A 37 -4.47 3.52 -12.65
C ARG A 37 -3.81 2.13 -12.69
N TRP A 38 -2.68 2.01 -12.02
CA TRP A 38 -1.90 0.77 -11.92
C TRP A 38 -2.31 -0.08 -10.72
N TYR A 39 -3.32 0.33 -9.94
CA TYR A 39 -3.75 -0.38 -8.74
C TYR A 39 -4.04 -1.85 -9.01
N GLU A 40 -4.69 -2.18 -10.13
CA GLU A 40 -5.03 -3.57 -10.49
C GLU A 40 -3.85 -4.39 -11.05
N ARG A 41 -2.80 -3.74 -11.56
CA ARG A 41 -1.60 -4.42 -12.12
C ARG A 41 -0.46 -4.52 -11.11
N SER A 42 -0.39 -3.60 -10.17
CA SER A 42 0.63 -3.59 -9.13
C SER A 42 0.31 -4.66 -8.09
N LYS A 43 1.26 -5.58 -7.90
CA LYS A 43 1.21 -6.55 -6.83
C LYS A 43 1.70 -5.87 -5.56
N ALA A 44 0.81 -5.58 -4.62
CA ALA A 44 1.24 -5.19 -3.30
C ALA A 44 2.00 -6.34 -2.63
N ASP A 45 2.96 -5.99 -1.79
CA ASP A 45 3.56 -6.90 -0.80
C ASP A 45 2.86 -6.76 0.55
N ILE A 46 2.37 -5.54 0.85
CA ILE A 46 1.71 -5.17 2.11
C ILE A 46 0.54 -4.23 1.79
N CYS A 47 -0.56 -4.35 2.50
CA CYS A 47 -1.74 -3.49 2.37
C CYS A 47 -1.94 -2.67 3.63
N PHE A 48 -2.05 -1.35 3.51
CA PHE A 48 -2.30 -0.45 4.63
C PHE A 48 -3.73 0.09 4.60
N ARG A 49 -4.27 0.38 5.78
CA ARG A 49 -5.59 0.99 5.96
C ARG A 49 -5.62 2.39 5.36
N ASP A 50 -4.55 3.14 5.61
CA ASP A 50 -4.41 4.53 5.21
C ASP A 50 -2.98 4.87 4.77
N VAL A 51 -2.84 6.05 4.17
CA VAL A 51 -1.55 6.57 3.71
C VAL A 51 -0.61 6.83 4.89
N GLU A 52 -1.13 7.39 5.99
CA GLU A 52 -0.35 7.65 7.20
C GLU A 52 0.31 6.38 7.76
N ALA A 53 -0.40 5.25 7.74
CA ALA A 53 0.13 3.96 8.14
C ALA A 53 1.29 3.51 7.24
N ALA A 54 1.15 3.70 5.93
CA ALA A 54 2.21 3.40 4.98
C ALA A 54 3.43 4.34 5.18
N GLU A 55 3.21 5.64 5.38
CA GLU A 55 4.29 6.61 5.63
C GLU A 55 5.00 6.37 6.97
N ALA A 56 4.26 6.00 8.03
CA ALA A 56 4.80 5.60 9.32
C ALA A 56 5.69 4.35 9.21
N ALA A 57 5.34 3.44 8.31
CA ALA A 57 6.15 2.27 7.98
C ALA A 57 7.34 2.58 7.03
N GLY A 58 7.50 3.84 6.59
CA GLY A 58 8.61 4.30 5.74
C GLY A 58 8.36 4.18 4.23
N PHE A 59 7.12 3.93 3.82
CA PHE A 59 6.73 3.94 2.40
C PHE A 59 6.41 5.36 1.92
N ARG A 60 6.57 5.60 0.62
CA ARG A 60 6.30 6.91 0.01
C ARG A 60 5.38 6.82 -1.22
N ALA A 61 4.71 7.91 -1.55
CA ALA A 61 3.90 7.97 -2.77
C ALA A 61 4.79 7.82 -4.03
N PRO A 62 4.32 7.16 -5.10
CA PRO A 62 4.97 7.14 -6.39
C PRO A 62 4.90 8.54 -7.00
N GLY A 63 5.94 9.34 -6.80
CA GLY A 63 6.24 10.58 -7.53
C GLY A 63 5.00 11.39 -7.93
N THR A 64 4.22 11.85 -6.95
CA THR A 64 3.25 12.91 -7.21
C THR A 64 4.05 14.19 -7.43
N THR A 65 4.38 14.51 -8.67
CA THR A 65 4.68 15.90 -9.01
C THR A 65 3.37 16.65 -8.75
N PRO A 66 3.27 17.54 -7.74
CA PRO A 66 2.10 18.40 -7.64
C PRO A 66 2.05 19.23 -8.92
N LYS A 67 0.92 19.19 -9.62
CA LYS A 67 0.65 20.08 -10.75
C LYS A 67 0.08 21.38 -10.22
#